data_AF-A0A3A5L6B3-F1
#
_entry.id   AF-A0A3A5L6B3-F1
#
_cell.length_a   1.000
_cell.length_b   1.000
_cell.length_c   1.000
_cell.angle_alpha   90.00
_cell.angle_beta   90.00
_cell.angle_gamma   90.00
#
_symmetry.space_group_name_H-M   'P 1'
#
loop_
_entity.id
_entity.type
_entity.pdbx_description
1 polymer ?
#
loop_
_entity_poly.entity_id
_entity_poly.type
_entity_poly.pdbx_seq_one_letter_code
_entity_poly.pdbx_strand_id
1 'polypeptide(L)' 'MKDMTKDITAGAAGRRRAVSGDPLGPNSEIGRKLKQYYDELVSDHVPDRFAQLLSQLERTEPAPKKD' A
#
# COMPACT_ATOMS: atom_id res chain seq x y z
N MET A 1 -11.11 -1.90 -42.19
CA MET A 1 -10.35 -3.14 -41.94
C MET A 1 -9.40 -2.91 -40.77
N LYS A 2 -9.52 -3.78 -39.76
CA LYS A 2 -8.51 -4.21 -38.77
C LYS A 2 -8.28 -3.34 -37.54
N ASP A 3 -8.94 -3.81 -36.49
CA ASP A 3 -8.73 -3.65 -35.06
C ASP A 3 -7.35 -4.13 -34.55
N MET A 4 -7.12 -3.86 -33.25
CA MET A 4 -6.13 -4.45 -32.33
C MET A 4 -4.66 -4.06 -32.58
N THR A 5 -3.87 -3.63 -31.59
CA THR A 5 -3.64 -4.32 -30.31
C THR A 5 -3.17 -3.36 -29.23
N LYS A 6 -3.78 -3.47 -28.04
CA LYS A 6 -3.26 -3.00 -26.76
C LYS A 6 -2.01 -3.81 -26.39
N ASP A 7 -0.83 -3.20 -26.40
CA ASP A 7 0.34 -3.78 -25.74
C ASP A 7 0.35 -3.36 -24.26
N ILE A 8 -0.39 -4.12 -23.46
CA ILE A 8 -0.17 -4.21 -22.02
C ILE A 8 1.04 -5.12 -21.82
N THR A 9 2.23 -4.55 -21.76
CA THR A 9 3.45 -5.28 -21.40
C THR A 9 3.60 -5.33 -19.89
N ALA A 10 2.91 -6.29 -19.29
CA ALA A 10 3.31 -6.85 -18.01
C ALA A 10 4.68 -7.53 -18.16
N GLY A 11 5.61 -7.25 -17.24
CA GLY A 11 6.80 -8.08 -17.00
C GLY A 11 8.12 -7.52 -17.53
N ALA A 12 8.72 -6.61 -16.76
CA ALA A 12 10.18 -6.45 -16.72
C ALA A 12 10.70 -6.77 -15.31
N ALA A 13 10.39 -7.98 -14.83
CA ALA A 13 11.15 -8.57 -13.73
C ALA A 13 12.56 -8.90 -14.25
N GLY A 14 13.57 -8.30 -13.63
CA GLY A 14 14.96 -8.75 -13.76
C GLY A 14 15.82 -7.99 -14.76
N ARG A 15 16.31 -6.82 -14.33
CA ARG A 15 17.74 -6.47 -14.24
C ARG A 15 17.92 -4.96 -14.30
N ARG A 16 18.24 -4.36 -13.15
CA ARG A 16 19.42 -3.49 -13.00
C ARG A 16 19.53 -3.00 -11.55
N ARG A 17 20.50 -3.61 -10.86
CA ARG A 17 21.30 -3.09 -9.74
C ARG A 17 20.52 -2.46 -8.58
N ALA A 18 20.65 -3.10 -7.42
CA ALA A 18 20.69 -2.39 -6.15
C ALA A 18 21.73 -1.26 -6.24
N VAL A 19 21.29 -0.08 -6.65
CA VAL A 19 21.88 1.18 -6.24
C VAL A 19 21.02 1.60 -5.07
N SER A 20 21.69 1.98 -3.99
CA SER A 20 21.17 2.69 -2.83
C SER A 20 20.54 4.04 -3.23
N GLY A 21 19.57 4.00 -4.13
CA GLY A 21 18.79 5.11 -4.65
C GLY A 21 17.37 4.95 -4.14
N ASP A 22 16.75 6.09 -3.87
CA ASP A 22 15.37 6.18 -3.42
C ASP A 22 14.48 5.23 -4.25
N PRO A 23 13.64 4.39 -3.59
CA PRO A 23 12.77 3.43 -4.27
C PRO A 23 11.83 4.07 -5.30
N LEU A 24 11.60 5.37 -5.23
CA LEU A 24 10.75 6.12 -6.14
C LEU A 24 11.54 6.80 -7.27
N GLY A 25 12.87 6.70 -7.30
CA GLY A 25 13.72 7.24 -8.35
C GLY A 25 13.45 8.74 -8.59
N PRO A 26 13.15 9.21 -9.81
CA PRO A 26 12.82 10.61 -10.07
C PRO A 26 11.65 11.17 -9.23
N ASN A 27 10.78 10.30 -8.68
CA ASN A 27 9.64 10.69 -7.85
C ASN A 27 9.97 10.71 -6.33
N SER A 28 11.24 10.60 -5.96
CA SER A 28 11.73 10.67 -4.57
C SER A 28 11.11 11.81 -3.75
N GLU A 29 11.11 13.02 -4.33
CA GLU A 29 10.60 14.22 -3.67
C GLU A 29 9.08 14.20 -3.49
N ILE A 30 8.36 13.53 -4.40
CA ILE A 30 6.91 13.33 -4.27
C ILE A 30 6.63 12.39 -3.11
N GLY A 31 7.37 11.28 -3.01
CA GLY A 31 7.26 10.35 -1.88
C GLY A 31 7.58 10.99 -0.54
N ARG A 32 8.66 11.78 -0.47
CA ARG A 32 9.03 12.51 0.75
C ARG A 32 7.94 13.46 1.20
N LYS A 33 7.34 14.22 0.27
CA LYS A 33 6.23 15.14 0.57
C LYS A 33 4.96 14.41 1.01
N LEU A 34 4.60 13.31 0.35
CA LEU A 34 3.47 12.48 0.77
C LEU A 34 3.69 11.93 2.18
N LYS A 35 4.89 11.44 2.47
CA LYS A 35 5.24 10.95 3.81
C LYS A 35 5.08 12.06 4.85
N GLN A 36 5.66 13.24 4.61
CA GLN A 36 5.51 14.39 5.52
C GLN A 36 4.03 14.73 5.77
N TYR A 37 3.22 14.81 4.70
CA TYR A 37 1.80 15.12 4.79
C TYR A 37 1.00 14.08 5.59
N TYR A 38 1.27 12.79 5.38
CA TYR A 38 0.57 11.73 6.10
C TYR A 38 1.11 11.51 7.51
N ASP A 39 2.40 11.72 7.78
CA ASP A 39 2.97 11.64 9.13
C ASP A 39 2.30 12.67 10.05
N GLU A 40 2.04 13.88 9.57
CA GLU A 40 1.31 14.91 10.30
C GLU A 40 -0.13 14.49 10.58
N LEU A 41 -0.82 13.89 9.59
CA LEU A 41 -2.21 13.44 9.74
C LEU A 41 -2.37 12.20 10.62
N VAL A 42 -1.39 11.29 10.60
CA VAL A 42 -1.38 10.05 11.41
C VAL A 42 -1.00 10.34 12.87
N SER A 43 -0.51 11.55 13.18
CA SER A 43 -0.24 11.99 14.55
C SER A 43 -1.50 12.22 15.38
N ASP A 44 -2.64 12.42 14.71
CA ASP A 44 -3.93 12.56 15.38
C ASP A 44 -4.36 11.22 15.99
N HIS A 45 -4.95 11.28 17.19
CA HIS A 45 -5.40 10.11 17.93
C HIS A 45 -6.32 9.23 17.06
N VAL A 46 -5.96 7.94 16.94
CA VAL A 46 -6.78 6.95 16.22
C VAL A 46 -8.20 6.96 16.81
N PRO A 47 -9.24 7.29 16.04
CA PRO A 47 -10.60 7.40 16.57
C PRO A 47 -11.11 6.12 17.25
N ASP A 48 -11.86 6.29 18.36
CA ASP A 48 -12.50 5.21 19.13
C ASP A 48 -13.35 4.25 18.27
N ARG A 49 -13.84 4.72 17.12
CA ARG A 49 -14.57 3.91 16.14
C ARG A 49 -13.76 2.70 15.67
N PHE A 50 -12.45 2.84 15.48
CA PHE A 50 -11.60 1.72 15.07
C PHE A 50 -11.50 0.66 16.16
N ALA A 51 -11.36 1.07 17.43
CA ALA A 51 -11.39 0.15 18.56
C ALA A 51 -12.73 -0.60 18.65
N GLN A 52 -13.85 0.10 18.44
CA GLN A 52 -15.18 -0.52 18.41
C GLN A 52 -15.31 -1.56 17.29
N LEU A 53 -14.82 -1.25 16.09
CA LEU A 53 -14.85 -2.18 14.95
C LEU A 53 -13.94 -3.39 15.18
N LEU A 54 -12.75 -3.19 15.76
CA LEU A 54 -11.86 -4.30 16.15
C LEU A 54 -12.53 -5.20 17.19
N SER A 55 -13.16 -4.62 18.22
CA SER A 55 -13.92 -5.39 19.22
C SER A 55 -15.11 -6.12 18.62
N GLN A 56 -15.79 -5.55 17.61
CA GLN A 56 -16.86 -6.25 16.90
C GLN A 56 -16.30 -7.42 16.10
N LEU A 57 -15.17 -7.21 15.40
CA LEU A 57 -14.51 -8.24 14.61
C LEU A 57 -14.09 -9.43 15.47
N GLU A 58 -13.41 -9.18 16.59
CA GLU A 58 -13.01 -10.21 17.57
C GLU A 58 -14.20 -11.01 18.11
N ARG A 59 -15.35 -10.38 18.33
CA ARG A 59 -16.58 -11.05 18.79
C ARG A 59 -17.23 -11.90 17.71
N THR A 60 -17.08 -11.51 16.44
CA THR A 60 -17.66 -12.20 15.29
C THR A 60 -16.74 -13.25 14.68
N GLU A 61 -15.44 -13.23 14.98
CA GLU A 61 -14.49 -14.20 14.47
C GLU A 61 -14.83 -15.58 15.05
N PRO A 62 -15.26 -16.55 14.23
CA PRO A 62 -15.51 -17.89 14.70
C PRO A 62 -14.17 -18.45 15.19
N ALA A 63 -14.16 -19.04 16.39
CA ALA A 63 -12.99 -19.71 16.93
C ALA A 63 -12.35 -20.57 15.82
N PRO A 64 -11.02 -20.49 15.61
CA PRO A 64 -10.37 -21.19 14.51
C PRO A 64 -10.79 -22.65 14.59
N LYS A 65 -11.45 -23.14 13.53
CA LYS A 65 -11.77 -24.56 13.39
C LYS A 65 -10.44 -25.29 13.40
N LYS A 66 -10.20 -25.96 14.51
CA LYS A 66 -9.03 -26.80 14.71
C LYS A 66 -9.33 -28.11 13.97
N ASP A 67 -9.00 -28.12 12.68
CA ASP A 67 -8.91 -29.35 11.87
C ASP A 67 -7.57 -30.06 12.17
#